data_AF-A0A382IRN1-F1
#
_entry.id   AF-A0A382IRN1-F1
#
_cell.length_a   1.000
_cell.length_b   1.000
_cell.length_c   1.000
_cell.angle_alpha   90.00
_cell.angle_beta   90.00
_cell.angle_gamma   90.00
#
_symmetry.space_group_name_H-M   'P 1'
#
loop_
_entity.id
_entity.type
_entity.pdbx_description
1 polymer ?
#
loop_
_entity_poly.entity_id
_entity_poly.type
_entity_poly.pdbx_seq_one_letter_code
_entity_poly.pdbx_strand_id
1 'polypeptide(L)'
;VNFASTHRPRIAAISTVIWKDKASHARTIVGKYLFGFNEDGKDPRPQSEVVSLYTHQTPPDDISREWSQQTGVPWFRTIHEALT
;
A
#
# COMPACT_ATOMS: atom_id res chain seq x y z
N VAL A 1 -1.83 -19.63 23.68
CA VAL A 1 -1.84 -20.10 22.28
C VAL A 1 -0.83 -19.30 21.49
N ASN A 2 0.19 -19.95 20.94
CA ASN A 2 1.30 -19.27 20.28
C ASN A 2 1.14 -19.46 18.76
N PHE A 3 0.66 -18.42 18.07
CA PHE A 3 0.57 -18.40 16.61
C PHE A 3 1.54 -17.34 16.10
N ALA A 4 2.81 -17.66 16.03
CA ALA A 4 3.79 -16.82 15.34
C ALA A 4 4.32 -17.60 14.14
N SER A 5 3.67 -17.45 12.98
CA SER A 5 4.41 -17.62 11.74
C SER A 5 5.44 -16.49 11.71
N THR A 6 6.72 -16.83 11.63
CA THR A 6 7.82 -15.84 11.54
C THR A 6 7.76 -14.99 10.27
N HIS A 7 6.87 -15.35 9.34
CA HIS A 7 6.61 -14.60 8.13
C HIS A 7 5.30 -13.81 8.26
N ARG A 8 5.38 -12.49 8.14
CA ARG A 8 4.20 -11.62 8.01
C ARG A 8 3.53 -11.93 6.67
N PRO A 9 2.19 -12.08 6.61
CA PRO A 9 1.51 -12.31 5.35
C PRO A 9 1.80 -11.17 4.36
N ARG A 10 2.18 -11.53 3.14
CA ARG A 10 2.48 -10.57 2.06
C ARG A 10 1.22 -10.34 1.23
N ILE A 11 0.88 -9.07 1.00
CA ILE A 11 -0.31 -8.68 0.23
C ILE A 11 0.04 -7.65 -0.84
N ALA A 12 -0.73 -7.64 -1.93
CA ALA A 12 -0.66 -6.63 -2.98
C ALA A 12 -1.79 -5.62 -2.81
N ALA A 13 -1.50 -4.32 -2.91
CA ALA A 13 -2.52 -3.29 -2.92
C ALA A 13 -2.96 -2.99 -4.35
N ILE A 14 -4.13 -3.51 -4.73
CA ILE A 14 -4.74 -3.31 -6.05
C ILE A 14 -5.86 -2.29 -5.93
N SER A 15 -5.77 -1.20 -6.69
CA SER A 15 -6.79 -0.14 -6.66
C SER A 15 -6.98 0.51 -8.03
N THR A 16 -8.07 1.28 -8.20
CA THR A 16 -8.25 2.06 -9.43
C THR A 16 -7.35 3.29 -9.42
N VAL A 17 -7.31 4.01 -8.30
CA VAL A 17 -6.53 5.23 -8.05
C VAL A 17 -6.36 5.42 -6.54
N ILE A 18 -5.29 6.10 -6.14
CA ILE A 18 -5.09 6.60 -4.79
C ILE A 18 -5.09 8.13 -4.83
N TRP A 19 -6.25 8.76 -4.57
CA TRP A 19 -6.35 10.22 -4.52
C TRP A 19 -5.70 10.80 -3.27
N LYS A 20 -4.92 11.87 -3.42
CA LYS A 20 -4.31 12.63 -2.31
C LYS A 20 -5.31 13.32 -1.39
N ASP A 21 -6.16 14.16 -1.97
CA ASP A 21 -6.95 15.18 -1.24
C ASP A 21 -8.46 14.92 -1.30
N LYS A 22 -8.87 13.66 -1.54
CA LYS A 22 -10.28 13.23 -1.55
C LYS A 22 -10.52 12.22 -0.44
N ALA A 23 -11.79 11.95 -0.13
CA ALA A 23 -12.21 10.83 0.73
C ALA A 23 -11.90 9.48 0.06
N SER A 24 -10.62 9.12 0.02
CA SER A 24 -10.07 7.98 -0.69
C SER A 24 -9.85 6.82 0.27
N HIS A 25 -10.70 5.79 0.18
CA HIS A 25 -10.49 4.56 0.95
C HIS A 25 -9.16 3.90 0.63
N ALA A 26 -8.71 3.96 -0.63
CA ALA A 26 -7.41 3.44 -1.02
C ALA A 26 -6.27 4.17 -0.28
N ARG A 27 -6.34 5.51 -0.17
CA ARG A 27 -5.36 6.30 0.60
C ARG A 27 -5.39 5.87 2.07
N THR A 28 -6.53 5.85 2.72
CA THR A 28 -6.61 5.51 4.15
C THR A 28 -6.15 4.07 4.44
N ILE A 29 -6.59 3.10 3.63
CA ILE A 29 -6.24 1.69 3.86
C ILE A 29 -4.76 1.48 3.58
N VAL A 30 -4.30 1.78 2.36
CA VAL A 30 -2.90 1.53 1.95
C VAL A 30 -1.93 2.39 2.77
N GLY A 31 -2.30 3.63 3.08
CA GLY A 31 -1.51 4.52 3.94
C GLY A 31 -1.22 3.94 5.32
N LYS A 32 -2.21 3.27 5.94
CA LYS A 32 -2.00 2.60 7.24
C LYS A 32 -1.01 1.44 7.19
N TYR A 33 -0.92 0.74 6.06
CA TYR A 33 0.08 -0.30 5.86
C TYR A 33 1.48 0.28 5.65
N LEU A 34 1.60 1.32 4.81
CA LEU A 34 2.89 1.90 4.45
C LEU A 34 3.47 2.78 5.56
N PHE A 35 2.63 3.59 6.20
CA PHE A 35 3.07 4.67 7.10
C PHE A 35 2.57 4.50 8.55
N GLY A 36 1.88 3.40 8.88
CA GLY A 36 1.35 3.16 10.22
C GLY A 36 0.01 3.81 10.49
N PHE A 37 -0.59 3.52 11.65
CA PHE A 37 -1.98 3.87 11.94
C PHE A 37 -2.28 5.39 11.83
N ASN A 38 -1.32 6.22 12.26
CA ASN A 38 -1.39 7.68 12.20
C ASN A 38 -0.78 8.25 10.91
N GLU A 39 -0.30 7.40 10.00
CA GLU A 39 0.41 7.77 8.77
C GLU A 39 1.68 8.64 9.01
N ASP A 40 2.31 8.52 10.18
CA ASP A 40 3.49 9.29 10.60
C ASP A 40 4.80 8.49 10.55
N GLY A 41 4.77 7.31 9.92
CA GLY A 41 5.88 6.37 9.86
C GLY A 41 6.05 5.53 11.12
N LYS A 42 5.21 5.68 12.15
CA LYS A 42 5.33 4.97 13.42
C LYS A 42 4.33 3.84 13.55
N ASP A 43 4.69 2.87 14.39
CA ASP A 43 3.79 1.79 14.77
C ASP A 43 2.62 2.30 15.63
N PRO A 44 1.48 1.58 15.65
CA PRO A 44 1.27 0.23 15.10
C PRO A 44 0.96 0.21 13.60
N ARG A 45 1.45 -0.84 12.93
CA ARG A 45 1.05 -1.27 11.59
C ARG A 45 0.24 -2.56 11.66
N PRO A 46 -0.59 -2.86 10.63
CA PRO A 46 -1.13 -4.19 10.44
C PRO A 46 -0.04 -5.28 10.45
N GLN A 47 -0.41 -6.50 10.83
CA GLN A 47 0.54 -7.63 10.91
C GLN A 47 0.96 -8.19 9.54
N SER A 48 0.25 -7.83 8.47
CA SER A 48 0.61 -8.13 7.09
C SER A 48 1.36 -6.96 6.43
N GLU A 49 2.09 -7.26 5.35
CA GLU A 49 2.93 -6.32 4.63
C GLU A 49 2.42 -6.11 3.21
N VAL A 50 2.25 -4.85 2.81
CA VAL A 50 2.02 -4.48 1.41
C VAL A 50 3.35 -4.53 0.68
N VAL A 51 3.49 -5.46 -0.26
CA VAL A 51 4.75 -5.73 -0.98
C VAL A 51 4.74 -5.28 -2.43
N SER A 52 3.59 -4.82 -2.91
CA SER A 52 3.42 -4.30 -4.27
C SER A 52 2.18 -3.40 -4.33
N LEU A 53 2.22 -2.43 -5.24
CA LEU A 53 1.12 -1.52 -5.54
C LEU A 53 0.71 -1.66 -7.01
N TYR A 54 -0.58 -1.50 -7.29
CA TYR A 54 -1.10 -1.26 -8.63
C TYR A 54 -2.22 -0.21 -8.56
N THR A 55 -2.17 0.74 -9.48
CA THR A 55 -3.29 1.62 -9.80
C THR A 55 -3.64 1.51 -11.28
N HIS A 56 -4.93 1.33 -11.57
CA HIS A 56 -5.41 1.25 -12.96
C HIS A 56 -5.28 2.59 -13.70
N GLN A 57 -5.41 3.70 -12.98
CA GLN A 57 -5.31 5.06 -13.53
C GLN A 57 -4.29 5.88 -12.72
N THR A 58 -3.64 6.84 -13.37
CA THR A 58 -2.70 7.78 -12.70
C THR A 58 -2.99 9.22 -13.14
N PRO A 59 -4.13 9.81 -12.71
CA PRO A 59 -4.40 11.24 -12.87
C PRO A 59 -3.37 12.09 -12.07
N PRO A 60 -3.31 13.42 -12.30
CA PRO A 60 -2.29 14.28 -11.66
C PRO A 60 -2.23 14.20 -10.12
N ASP A 61 -3.36 14.00 -9.45
CA ASP A 61 -3.44 13.93 -7.98
C ASP A 61 -3.34 12.49 -7.41
N ASP A 62 -2.95 11.53 -8.24
CA ASP A 62 -2.67 10.17 -7.78
C ASP A 62 -1.29 10.09 -7.11
N ILE A 63 -1.25 9.48 -5.92
CA ILE A 63 -0.03 9.39 -5.10
C ILE A 63 0.62 8.01 -5.10
N SER A 64 0.13 7.06 -5.91
CA SER A 64 0.61 5.68 -5.84
C SER A 64 2.09 5.53 -6.22
N ARG A 65 2.55 6.30 -7.21
CA ARG A 65 3.96 6.34 -7.62
C ARG A 65 4.85 7.09 -6.62
N GLU A 66 4.33 8.16 -6.04
CA GLU A 66 5.01 8.90 -4.97
C GLU A 66 5.26 7.99 -3.76
N TRP A 67 4.23 7.26 -3.33
CA TRP A 67 4.35 6.30 -2.23
C TRP A 67 5.30 5.16 -2.53
N SER A 68 5.30 4.66 -3.76
CA SER A 68 6.29 3.67 -4.20
C SER A 68 7.72 4.19 -4.02
N GLN A 69 7.99 5.43 -4.44
CA GLN A 69 9.30 6.06 -4.28
C GLN A 69 9.66 6.30 -2.80
N GLN A 70 8.72 6.74 -1.98
CA GLN A 70 8.95 7.03 -0.56
C GLN A 70 9.19 5.78 0.28
N THR A 71 8.53 4.66 -0.04
CA THR A 71 8.52 3.45 0.79
C THR A 71 9.43 2.35 0.24
N GLY A 72 9.81 2.41 -1.04
CA GLY A 72 10.50 1.33 -1.75
C GLY A 72 9.59 0.17 -2.16
N VAL A 73 8.29 0.22 -1.85
CA VAL A 73 7.33 -0.79 -2.31
C VAL A 73 7.10 -0.60 -3.82
N PRO A 74 7.32 -1.61 -4.66
CA PRO A 74 7.21 -1.47 -6.10
C PRO A 74 5.77 -1.17 -6.55
N TRP A 75 5.60 -0.21 -7.44
CA TRP A 75 4.36 0.03 -8.17
C TRP A 75 4.46 -0.59 -9.56
N PHE A 76 3.46 -1.39 -9.94
CA PHE A 76 3.43 -2.10 -11.22
C PHE A 76 2.35 -1.56 -12.14
N ARG A 77 2.56 -1.75 -13.45
CA ARG A 77 1.63 -1.33 -14.50
C ARG A 77 0.54 -2.37 -14.75
N THR A 78 0.73 -3.61 -14.30
CA THR A 78 -0.26 -4.69 -14.47
C THR A 78 -0.59 -5.37 -13.15
N ILE A 79 -1.82 -5.88 -13.05
CA ILE A 79 -2.25 -6.68 -11.89
C ILE A 79 -1.40 -7.95 -11.76
N HIS A 80 -1.02 -8.57 -12.88
CA HIS A 80 -0.19 -9.78 -12.88
C HIS A 80 1.15 -9.54 -12.17
N GLU A 81 1.91 -8.50 -12.58
CA GLU A 81 3.18 -8.15 -11.94
C GLU A 81 3.03 -7.79 -10.47
N ALA A 82 1.89 -7.21 -10.07
CA ALA A 82 1.64 -6.92 -8.66
C ALA A 82 1.35 -8.19 -7.82
N LEU A 83 0.95 -9.30 -8.43
CA LEU A 83 0.56 -10.54 -7.75
C LEU A 83 1.63 -11.65 -7.78
N THR A 84 2.71 -11.50 -8.55
CA THR A 84 3.76 -12.52 -8.78
C THR A 84 5.12 -12.05 -8.29
#